data_AF-A0A971Z114-F1
#
_entry.id   AF-A0A971Z114-F1
#
_cell.length_a   1.000
_cell.length_b   1.000
_cell.length_c   1.000
_cell.angle_alpha   90.00
_cell.angle_beta   90.00
_cell.angle_gamma   90.00
#
_symmetry.space_group_name_H-M   'P 1'
#
loop_
_entity.id
_entity.type
_entity.pdbx_description
1 polymer ?
#
loop_
_entity_poly.entity_id
_entity_poly.type
_entity_poly.pdbx_seq_one_letter_code
_entity_poly.pdbx_strand_id
1 'polypeptide(L)'
;MLSFKMLGALIIISTSSEIGRRWAKTVELPVQILTDLIFALQGLETEISYALNPLQQAARRVAAGAQTSAVAGCFNHFADSLSERYESSSKLWLTTVETVLAKYPLAEKDLQLIGRLGDQLGLTNRDDQVKHIRQVRIALEASLAQAKEQCERYQGLYRKIGVTIGLAVVLLTW
;
A
#
# COMPACT_ATOMS: atom_id res chain seq x y z
N MET A 1 -35.46 34.51 -9.62
CA MET A 1 -35.84 33.17 -9.12
C MET A 1 -35.10 32.05 -9.87
N LEU A 2 -35.12 32.03 -11.21
CA LEU A 2 -34.40 31.03 -12.03
C LEU A 2 -32.86 31.02 -11.81
N SER A 3 -32.25 32.21 -11.69
CA SER A 3 -30.80 32.36 -11.52
C SER A 3 -30.27 31.73 -10.22
N PHE A 4 -31.04 31.78 -9.13
CA PHE A 4 -30.67 31.15 -7.85
C PHE A 4 -30.74 29.62 -7.93
N LYS A 5 -31.74 29.06 -8.63
CA LYS A 5 -31.85 27.61 -8.81
C LYS A 5 -30.70 27.05 -9.68
N MET A 6 -30.24 27.80 -10.70
CA MET A 6 -29.09 27.42 -11.52
C MET A 6 -27.77 27.47 -10.75
N LEU A 7 -27.57 28.49 -9.90
CA LEU A 7 -26.37 28.59 -9.05
C LEU A 7 -26.29 27.43 -8.04
N GLY A 8 -27.42 27.07 -7.42
CA GLY A 8 -27.49 25.93 -6.51
C GLY A 8 -27.15 24.60 -7.20
N ALA A 9 -27.67 24.39 -8.41
CA ALA A 9 -27.35 23.19 -9.19
C ALA A 9 -25.86 23.07 -9.52
N LEU A 10 -25.20 24.18 -9.87
CA LEU A 10 -23.76 24.20 -10.17
C LEU A 10 -22.92 23.80 -8.95
N ILE A 11 -23.28 24.29 -7.76
CA ILE A 11 -22.59 23.97 -6.50
C ILE A 11 -22.73 22.48 -6.19
N ILE A 12 -23.95 21.94 -6.27
CA ILE A 12 -24.24 20.52 -5.98
C ILE A 12 -23.44 19.59 -6.89
N ILE A 13 -23.41 19.88 -8.20
CA ILE A 13 -22.66 19.07 -9.17
C ILE A 13 -21.15 19.17 -8.93
N SER A 14 -20.64 20.36 -8.58
CA SER A 14 -19.21 20.55 -8.33
C SER A 14 -18.74 19.79 -7.09
N THR A 15 -19.47 19.89 -5.97
CA THR A 15 -19.13 19.20 -4.73
C THR A 15 -19.25 17.67 -4.85
N SER A 16 -20.31 17.17 -5.49
CA SER A 16 -20.48 15.72 -5.73
C SER A 16 -19.40 15.15 -6.66
N SER A 17 -18.98 15.92 -7.67
CA SER A 17 -17.85 15.55 -8.55
C SER A 17 -16.51 15.53 -7.80
N GLU A 18 -16.29 16.43 -6.86
CA GLU A 18 -15.09 16.40 -5.99
C GLU A 18 -15.06 15.18 -5.07
N ILE A 19 -16.20 14.79 -4.49
CA ILE A 19 -16.31 13.59 -3.67
C ILE A 19 -15.98 12.34 -4.50
N GLY A 20 -16.57 12.22 -5.70
CA GLY A 20 -16.27 11.10 -6.61
C GLY A 20 -14.79 11.01 -6.99
N ARG A 21 -14.13 12.15 -7.22
CA ARG A 21 -12.67 12.20 -7.47
C ARG A 21 -11.84 11.77 -6.26
N ARG A 22 -12.25 12.12 -5.04
CA ARG A 22 -11.55 11.69 -3.81
C ARG A 22 -11.64 10.18 -3.62
N TRP A 23 -12.81 9.58 -3.81
CA TRP A 23 -12.98 8.13 -3.72
C TRP A 23 -12.21 7.38 -4.80
N ALA A 24 -12.14 7.94 -6.00
CA ALA A 24 -11.32 7.39 -7.08
C ALA A 24 -9.83 7.29 -6.67
N LYS A 25 -9.28 8.29 -5.96
CA LYS A 25 -7.90 8.27 -5.46
C LYS A 25 -7.68 7.22 -4.36
N THR A 26 -8.69 6.87 -3.58
CA THR A 26 -8.56 5.85 -2.52
C THR A 26 -8.21 4.48 -3.11
N VAL A 27 -8.64 4.19 -4.33
CA VAL A 27 -8.36 2.92 -5.02
C VAL A 27 -6.93 2.87 -5.59
N GLU A 28 -6.25 4.01 -5.72
CA GLU A 28 -4.85 4.08 -6.16
C GLU A 28 -3.87 3.76 -5.03
N LEU A 29 -4.27 3.96 -3.77
CA LEU A 29 -3.39 3.81 -2.61
C LEU A 29 -2.81 2.38 -2.46
N PRO A 30 -3.59 1.29 -2.58
CA PRO A 30 -3.04 -0.06 -2.54
C PRO A 30 -2.04 -0.33 -3.66
N VAL A 31 -2.28 0.21 -4.86
CA VAL A 31 -1.37 0.07 -6.02
C VAL A 31 -0.03 0.75 -5.73
N GLN A 32 -0.05 1.95 -5.16
CA GLN A 32 1.15 2.69 -4.78
C GLN A 32 1.95 1.92 -3.71
N ILE A 33 1.27 1.45 -2.66
CA ILE A 33 1.92 0.71 -1.57
C ILE A 33 2.51 -0.61 -2.06
N LEU A 34 1.78 -1.39 -2.85
CA LEU A 34 2.28 -2.67 -3.40
C LEU A 34 3.48 -2.45 -4.34
N THR A 35 3.44 -1.42 -5.19
CA THR A 35 4.56 -1.08 -6.07
C THR A 35 5.81 -0.73 -5.27
N ASP A 36 5.66 0.11 -4.25
CA ASP A 36 6.75 0.54 -3.39
C ASP A 36 7.28 -0.62 -2.53
N LEU A 37 6.41 -1.52 -2.06
CA LEU A 37 6.81 -2.69 -1.30
C LEU A 37 7.59 -3.71 -2.16
N ILE A 38 7.21 -3.90 -3.43
CA ILE A 38 7.97 -4.71 -4.39
C ILE A 38 9.38 -4.14 -4.59
N PHE A 39 9.49 -2.82 -4.76
CA PHE A 39 10.77 -2.12 -4.90
C PHE A 39 11.62 -2.25 -3.62
N ALA A 40 11.00 -2.04 -2.46
CA ALA A 40 11.64 -2.19 -1.16
C ALA A 40 12.17 -3.61 -0.92
N LEU A 41 11.39 -4.65 -1.28
CA LEU A 41 11.82 -6.04 -1.18
C LEU A 41 12.98 -6.36 -2.14
N GLN A 42 13.01 -5.76 -3.33
CA GLN A 42 14.15 -5.88 -4.24
C GLN A 42 15.42 -5.20 -3.67
N GLY A 43 15.26 -4.05 -3.01
CA GLY A 43 16.35 -3.41 -2.27
C GLY A 43 16.86 -4.30 -1.13
N LEU A 44 15.95 -4.92 -0.37
CA LEU A 44 16.29 -5.84 0.71
C LEU A 44 17.01 -7.10 0.19
N GLU A 45 16.52 -7.68 -0.90
CA GLU A 45 17.17 -8.81 -1.60
C GLU A 45 18.62 -8.49 -1.93
N THR A 46 18.85 -7.29 -2.48
CA THR A 46 20.18 -6.79 -2.85
C THR A 46 21.09 -6.65 -1.62
N GLU A 47 20.62 -5.98 -0.57
CA GLU A 47 21.40 -5.76 0.67
C GLU A 47 21.75 -7.09 1.37
N ILE A 48 20.83 -8.06 1.40
CA ILE A 48 21.06 -9.39 1.99
C ILE A 48 22.02 -10.22 1.13
N SER A 49 21.87 -10.17 -0.20
CA SER A 49 22.73 -10.90 -1.14
C SER A 49 24.18 -10.45 -1.07
N TYR A 50 24.44 -9.15 -0.94
CA TYR A 50 25.81 -8.63 -0.85
C TYR A 50 26.40 -8.74 0.56
N ALA A 51 25.60 -9.09 1.58
CA ALA A 51 26.01 -9.26 2.98
C ALA A 51 26.76 -8.05 3.58
N LEU A 52 26.57 -6.86 3.00
CA LEU A 52 27.36 -5.67 3.34
C LEU A 52 26.97 -5.11 4.71
N ASN A 53 25.72 -5.32 5.14
CA ASN A 53 25.13 -4.65 6.29
C ASN A 53 24.31 -5.62 7.16
N PRO A 54 24.30 -5.47 8.49
CA PRO A 54 23.34 -6.15 9.36
C PRO A 54 21.89 -5.89 8.91
N LEU A 55 20.99 -6.85 9.09
CA LEU A 55 19.57 -6.77 8.65
C LEU A 55 18.89 -5.46 9.07
N GLN A 56 19.21 -4.96 10.26
CA GLN A 56 18.76 -3.66 10.75
C GLN A 56 19.12 -2.49 9.82
N GLN A 57 20.38 -2.43 9.37
CA GLN A 57 20.86 -1.36 8.49
C GLN A 57 20.27 -1.51 7.07
N ALA A 58 20.15 -2.74 6.58
CA ALA A 58 19.46 -3.02 5.32
C ALA A 58 18.01 -2.50 5.36
N ALA A 59 17.27 -2.81 6.43
CA ALA A 59 15.91 -2.32 6.63
C ALA A 59 15.84 -0.78 6.69
N ARG A 60 16.78 -0.11 7.37
CA ARG A 60 16.84 1.38 7.37
C ARG A 60 17.08 1.97 5.99
N ARG A 61 17.99 1.39 5.21
CA ARG A 61 18.28 1.86 3.85
C ARG A 61 17.08 1.71 2.94
N VAL A 62 16.41 0.55 3.01
CA VAL A 62 15.16 0.30 2.28
C VAL A 62 14.08 1.28 2.71
N ALA A 63 13.93 1.55 4.01
CA ALA A 63 12.98 2.53 4.52
C ALA A 63 13.26 3.95 4.00
N ALA A 64 14.53 4.35 3.91
CA ALA A 64 14.92 5.67 3.40
C ALA A 64 14.68 5.84 1.89
N GLY A 65 14.71 4.75 1.13
CA GLY A 65 14.40 4.75 -0.31
C GLY A 65 12.91 4.57 -0.64
N ALA A 66 12.06 4.28 0.36
CA ALA A 66 10.64 4.03 0.16
C ALA A 66 9.88 5.31 -0.22
N GLN A 67 8.94 5.17 -1.15
CA GLN A 67 8.16 6.29 -1.69
C GLN A 67 6.89 6.58 -0.89
N THR A 68 6.38 5.57 -0.17
CA THR A 68 5.16 5.66 0.62
C THR A 68 5.46 5.62 2.12
N SER A 69 4.68 6.38 2.89
CA SER A 69 4.80 6.36 4.35
C SER A 69 4.50 4.99 4.96
N ALA A 70 3.68 4.16 4.28
CA ALA A 70 3.38 2.80 4.68
C ALA A 70 4.63 1.92 4.71
N VAL A 71 5.35 1.88 3.58
CA VAL A 71 6.55 1.06 3.43
C VAL A 71 7.69 1.63 4.26
N ALA A 72 7.90 2.95 4.22
CA ALA A 72 8.91 3.61 5.05
C ALA A 72 8.67 3.35 6.55
N GLY A 73 7.42 3.46 7.00
CA GLY A 73 7.04 3.20 8.39
C GLY A 73 7.24 1.74 8.78
N CYS A 74 6.86 0.80 7.90
CA CYS A 74 7.02 -0.63 8.14
C CYS A 74 8.50 -1.01 8.32
N PHE A 75 9.37 -0.62 7.38
CA PHE A 75 10.79 -0.98 7.47
C PHE A 75 11.54 -0.24 8.58
N ASN A 76 11.16 1.01 8.90
CA ASN A 76 11.72 1.72 10.05
C ASN A 76 11.33 1.04 11.36
N HIS A 77 10.04 0.75 11.56
CA HIS A 77 9.56 0.08 12.75
C HIS A 77 10.26 -1.27 12.95
N PHE A 78 10.39 -2.06 11.87
CA PHE A 78 11.13 -3.32 11.93
C PHE A 78 12.60 -3.13 12.34
N ALA A 79 13.29 -2.13 11.77
CA ALA A 79 14.67 -1.81 12.13
C ALA A 79 14.83 -1.32 13.58
N ASP A 80 13.84 -0.58 14.08
CA ASP A 80 13.77 -0.17 15.49
C ASP A 80 13.61 -1.40 16.41
N SER A 81 12.66 -2.28 16.11
CA SER A 81 12.42 -3.49 16.92
C SER A 81 13.60 -4.45 16.94
N LEU A 82 14.38 -4.54 15.84
CA LEU A 82 15.60 -5.35 15.80
C LEU A 82 16.69 -4.89 16.78
N SER A 83 16.68 -3.61 17.18
CA SER A 83 17.65 -3.07 18.13
C SER A 83 17.44 -3.55 19.56
N GLU A 84 16.20 -3.92 19.90
CA GLU A 84 15.80 -4.29 21.26
C GLU A 84 16.13 -5.76 21.60
N ARG A 85 16.54 -6.59 20.63
CA ARG A 85 17.16 -7.95 20.76
C ARG A 85 16.46 -9.04 21.59
N TYR A 86 15.26 -8.84 22.13
CA TYR A 86 14.60 -9.86 22.95
C TYR A 86 13.75 -10.89 22.18
N GLU A 87 13.38 -10.63 20.92
CA GLU A 87 12.51 -11.51 20.13
C GLU A 87 13.13 -11.96 18.80
N SER A 88 12.61 -13.04 18.23
CA SER A 88 13.04 -13.51 16.90
C SER A 88 12.65 -12.50 15.82
N SER A 89 13.52 -12.31 14.83
CA SER A 89 13.29 -11.42 13.69
C SER A 89 12.01 -11.77 12.91
N SER A 90 11.62 -13.04 12.87
CA SER A 90 10.32 -13.46 12.32
C SER A 90 9.15 -12.81 13.06
N LYS A 91 9.13 -12.94 14.40
CA LYS A 91 8.03 -12.41 15.22
C LYS A 91 7.96 -10.88 15.16
N LEU A 92 9.13 -10.22 15.17
CA LEU A 92 9.22 -8.77 15.03
C LEU A 92 8.70 -8.29 13.68
N TRP A 93 9.01 -9.01 12.60
CA TRP A 93 8.50 -8.69 11.26
C TRP A 93 6.98 -8.86 11.21
N LEU A 94 6.46 -10.01 11.64
CA LEU A 94 5.02 -10.30 11.61
C LEU A 94 4.23 -9.23 12.39
N THR A 95 4.68 -8.92 13.61
CA THR A 95 4.08 -7.87 14.45
C THR A 95 4.12 -6.52 13.75
N THR A 96 5.21 -6.19 13.06
CA THR A 96 5.34 -4.93 12.33
C THR A 96 4.34 -4.84 11.15
N VAL A 97 4.17 -5.93 10.40
CA VAL A 97 3.18 -5.99 9.30
C VAL A 97 1.76 -5.81 9.85
N GLU A 98 1.42 -6.50 10.94
CA GLU A 98 0.09 -6.43 11.56
C GLU A 98 -0.21 -5.09 12.23
N THR A 99 0.80 -4.36 12.72
CA THR A 99 0.60 -3.08 13.43
C THR A 99 0.76 -1.86 12.53
N VAL A 100 1.56 -1.95 11.46
CA VAL A 100 1.85 -0.85 10.55
C VAL A 100 1.10 -1.00 9.23
N LEU A 101 1.30 -2.10 8.51
CA LEU A 101 0.71 -2.27 7.17
C LEU A 101 -0.79 -2.54 7.22
N ALA A 102 -1.31 -3.18 8.28
CA ALA A 102 -2.75 -3.42 8.44
C ALA A 102 -3.59 -2.14 8.57
N LYS A 103 -2.97 -0.98 8.83
CA LYS A 103 -3.65 0.33 8.83
C LYS A 103 -3.97 0.86 7.44
N TYR A 104 -3.40 0.25 6.40
CA TYR A 104 -3.56 0.65 5.02
C TYR A 104 -4.54 -0.29 4.29
N PRO A 105 -5.18 0.16 3.20
CA PRO A 105 -6.19 -0.63 2.48
C PRO A 105 -5.59 -1.74 1.61
N LEU A 106 -4.74 -2.59 2.18
CA LEU A 106 -4.19 -3.77 1.53
C LEU A 106 -5.15 -4.94 1.69
N ALA A 107 -5.15 -5.87 0.73
CA ALA A 107 -5.93 -7.08 0.87
C ALA A 107 -5.32 -7.97 1.97
N GLU A 108 -6.16 -8.68 2.72
CA GLU A 108 -5.71 -9.56 3.81
C GLU A 108 -4.71 -10.62 3.31
N LYS A 109 -4.96 -11.17 2.11
CA LYS A 109 -4.03 -12.11 1.44
C LYS A 109 -2.62 -11.52 1.24
N ASP A 110 -2.53 -10.21 0.97
CA ASP A 110 -1.26 -9.54 0.72
C ASP A 110 -0.54 -9.32 2.06
N LEU A 111 -1.26 -8.92 3.11
CA LEU A 111 -0.71 -8.82 4.47
C LEU A 111 -0.17 -10.17 4.95
N GLN A 112 -0.91 -11.25 4.75
CA GLN A 112 -0.45 -12.61 5.09
C GLN A 112 0.80 -13.01 4.30
N LEU A 113 0.83 -12.70 3.00
CA LEU A 113 1.97 -13.01 2.15
C LEU A 113 3.24 -12.23 2.55
N ILE A 114 3.08 -10.96 2.89
CA ILE A 114 4.17 -10.11 3.40
C ILE A 114 4.61 -10.60 4.79
N GLY A 115 3.67 -10.96 5.66
CA GLY A 115 3.95 -11.47 7.01
C GLY A 115 4.82 -12.73 7.00
N ARG A 116 4.56 -13.67 6.07
CA ARG A 116 5.36 -14.91 5.89
C ARG A 116 6.84 -14.67 5.56
N LEU A 117 7.20 -13.47 5.08
CA LEU A 117 8.60 -13.13 4.84
C LEU A 117 9.41 -13.15 6.15
N GLY A 118 8.76 -12.89 7.29
CA GLY A 118 9.37 -12.94 8.62
C GLY A 118 10.01 -14.28 8.95
N ASP A 119 9.36 -15.39 8.58
CA ASP A 119 9.86 -16.75 8.84
C ASP A 119 11.22 -17.03 8.21
N GLN A 120 11.58 -16.24 7.20
CA GLN A 120 12.81 -16.36 6.44
C GLN A 120 13.85 -15.33 6.89
N LEU A 121 13.39 -14.14 7.32
CA LEU A 121 14.24 -13.10 7.91
C LEU A 121 14.78 -13.57 9.27
N GLY A 122 15.97 -14.16 9.28
CA GLY A 122 16.61 -14.70 10.49
C GLY A 122 17.25 -16.08 10.31
N LEU A 123 16.99 -16.75 9.19
CA LEU A 123 17.64 -18.02 8.84
C LEU A 123 19.13 -17.81 8.52
N THR A 124 19.97 -18.81 8.77
CA THR A 124 21.43 -18.65 8.58
C THR A 124 21.84 -18.63 7.11
N ASN A 125 21.04 -19.24 6.22
CA ASN A 125 21.37 -19.36 4.79
C ASN A 125 20.83 -18.19 3.96
N ARG A 126 21.74 -17.34 3.47
CA ARG A 126 21.42 -16.14 2.69
C ARG A 126 20.77 -16.46 1.35
N ASP A 127 21.22 -17.51 0.67
CA ASP A 127 20.69 -17.89 -0.65
C ASP A 127 19.21 -18.29 -0.55
N ASP A 128 18.86 -19.01 0.53
CA ASP A 128 17.48 -19.38 0.82
C ASP A 128 16.64 -18.15 1.16
N GLN A 129 17.17 -17.18 1.93
CA GLN A 129 16.46 -15.93 2.22
C GLN A 129 16.16 -15.14 0.95
N VAL A 130 17.16 -14.95 0.09
CA VAL A 130 17.04 -14.24 -1.20
C VAL A 130 15.98 -14.91 -2.07
N LYS A 131 16.00 -16.25 -2.16
CA LYS A 131 15.02 -17.02 -2.91
C LYS A 131 13.59 -16.81 -2.39
N HIS A 132 13.39 -16.80 -1.08
CA HIS A 132 12.08 -16.56 -0.50
C HIS A 132 11.59 -15.12 -0.69
N ILE A 133 12.46 -14.13 -0.50
CA ILE A 133 12.14 -12.72 -0.78
C ILE A 133 11.67 -12.58 -2.23
N ARG A 134 12.37 -13.23 -3.16
CA ARG A 134 12.00 -13.24 -4.58
C ARG A 134 10.64 -13.89 -4.84
N GLN A 135 10.34 -15.01 -4.17
CA GLN A 135 9.03 -15.67 -4.29
C GLN A 135 7.89 -14.78 -3.79
N VAL A 136 8.07 -14.13 -2.64
CA VAL A 136 7.12 -13.16 -2.09
C VAL A 136 6.95 -11.98 -3.05
N ARG A 137 8.04 -11.46 -3.62
CA ARG A 137 7.99 -10.37 -4.60
C ARG A 137 7.17 -10.75 -5.84
N ILE A 138 7.41 -11.92 -6.44
CA ILE A 138 6.65 -12.40 -7.62
C ILE A 138 5.16 -12.52 -7.29
N ALA A 139 4.81 -13.02 -6.10
CA ALA A 139 3.42 -13.10 -5.70
C ALA A 139 2.78 -11.72 -5.50
N LEU A 140 3.53 -10.74 -4.97
CA LEU A 140 3.06 -9.36 -4.88
C LEU A 140 2.94 -8.67 -6.24
N GLU A 141 3.79 -9.00 -7.22
CA GLU A 141 3.65 -8.51 -8.60
C GLU A 141 2.32 -8.98 -9.21
N ALA A 142 1.90 -10.22 -8.93
CA ALA A 142 0.60 -10.73 -9.32
C ALA A 142 -0.56 -10.00 -8.59
N SER A 143 -0.43 -9.75 -7.29
CA SER A 143 -1.41 -8.93 -6.54
C SER A 143 -1.48 -7.49 -7.03
N LEU A 144 -0.35 -6.89 -7.42
CA LEU A 144 -0.28 -5.55 -8.00
C LEU A 144 -1.03 -5.49 -9.33
N ALA A 145 -0.88 -6.50 -10.19
CA ALA A 145 -1.63 -6.56 -11.44
C ALA A 145 -3.16 -6.58 -11.19
N GLN A 146 -3.62 -7.37 -10.21
CA GLN A 146 -5.03 -7.40 -9.81
C GLN A 146 -5.49 -6.07 -9.20
N ALA A 147 -4.68 -5.45 -8.35
CA ALA A 147 -4.99 -4.15 -7.76
C ALA A 147 -5.09 -3.04 -8.82
N LYS A 148 -4.24 -3.08 -9.86
CA LYS A 148 -4.31 -2.15 -11.01
C LYS A 148 -5.59 -2.32 -11.81
N GLU A 149 -5.97 -3.55 -12.13
CA GLU A 149 -7.23 -3.83 -12.84
C GLU A 149 -8.44 -3.33 -12.04
N GLN A 150 -8.46 -3.59 -10.73
CA GLN A 150 -9.50 -3.07 -9.84
C GLN A 150 -9.49 -1.54 -9.79
N CYS A 151 -8.32 -0.93 -9.68
CA CYS A 151 -8.17 0.53 -9.68
C CYS A 151 -8.77 1.13 -10.96
N GLU A 152 -8.38 0.66 -12.14
CA GLU A 152 -8.92 1.16 -13.41
C GLU A 152 -10.44 1.03 -13.48
N ARG A 153 -10.99 -0.12 -13.07
CA ARG A 153 -12.43 -0.37 -13.07
C ARG A 153 -13.19 0.55 -12.11
N TYR A 154 -12.73 0.69 -10.87
CA TYR A 154 -13.44 1.46 -9.84
C TYR A 154 -13.19 2.97 -9.95
N GLN A 155 -12.02 3.41 -10.40
CA GLN A 155 -11.71 4.83 -10.62
C GLN A 155 -12.66 5.43 -11.68
N GLY A 156 -12.91 4.70 -12.77
CA GLY A 156 -13.89 5.07 -13.78
C GLY A 156 -15.33 5.11 -13.25
N LEU A 157 -15.68 4.18 -12.36
CA LEU A 157 -17.00 4.12 -11.74
C LEU A 157 -17.23 5.28 -10.76
N TYR A 158 -16.31 5.51 -9.81
CA TYR A 158 -16.45 6.57 -8.80
C TYR A 158 -16.50 7.97 -9.40
N ARG A 159 -15.73 8.21 -10.48
CA ARG A 159 -15.79 9.48 -11.21
C ARG A 159 -17.16 9.71 -11.84
N LYS A 160 -17.82 8.66 -12.35
CA LYS A 160 -19.16 8.75 -12.95
C LYS A 160 -20.26 8.91 -11.88
N ILE A 161 -20.18 8.16 -10.79
CA ILE A 161 -21.17 8.20 -9.69
C ILE A 161 -21.30 9.61 -9.11
N GLY A 162 -20.19 10.34 -8.91
CA GLY A 162 -20.24 11.71 -8.39
C GLY A 162 -21.11 12.63 -9.26
N VAL A 163 -20.96 12.56 -10.58
CA VAL A 163 -21.74 13.37 -11.52
C VAL A 163 -23.20 12.92 -11.57
N THR A 164 -23.46 11.60 -11.59
CA THR A 164 -24.82 11.06 -11.66
C THR A 164 -25.63 11.38 -10.40
N ILE A 165 -25.02 11.30 -9.21
CA ILE A 165 -25.68 11.70 -7.95
C ILE A 165 -25.97 13.20 -7.96
N GLY A 166 -25.02 14.03 -8.38
CA GLY A 166 -25.24 15.47 -8.51
C GLY A 166 -26.42 15.81 -9.41
N LEU A 167 -26.53 15.16 -10.56
CA LEU A 167 -27.66 15.30 -11.49
C LEU A 167 -28.99 14.83 -10.88
N ALA A 168 -29.01 13.68 -10.20
CA ALA A 168 -30.22 13.16 -9.56
C ALA A 168 -30.75 14.10 -8.47
N VAL A 169 -29.86 14.67 -7.65
CA VAL A 169 -30.23 15.66 -6.62
C VAL A 169 -30.79 16.93 -7.25
N VAL A 170 -30.19 17.40 -8.35
CA VAL A 170 -30.72 18.57 -9.08
C VAL A 170 -32.12 18.27 -9.63
N LEU A 171 -32.37 17.09 -10.20
CA LEU A 171 -33.70 16.71 -10.69
C LEU A 171 -34.75 16.62 -9.57
N LEU A 172 -34.38 16.13 -8.38
CA LEU A 172 -35.29 16.01 -7.24
C LEU A 172 -35.63 17.35 -6.58
N THR A 173 -34.73 18.34 -6.68
CA THR A 173 -34.90 19.66 -6.04
C THR A 173 -35.62 20.67 -6.90
N TRP A 174 -35.97 20.31 -8.15
CA TRP A 174 -36.47 21.23 -9.16
C TRP A 174 -37.97 21.17 -9.41
#